data_AF-X1HUY1-F1
#
_entry.id   AF-X1HUY1-F1
#
_cell.length_a   1.000
_cell.length_b   1.000
_cell.length_c   1.000
_cell.angle_alpha   90.00
_cell.angle_beta   90.00
_cell.angle_gamma   90.00
#
_symmetry.space_group_name_H-M   'P 1'
#
loop_
_entity.id
_entity.type
_entity.pdbx_description
1 polymer ?
#
loop_
_entity_poly.entity_id
_entity_poly.type
_entity_poly.pdbx_seq_one_letter_code
_entity_poly.pdbx_strand_id
1 'polypeptide(L)' 'MKNQEIANIFYEIADFLEMEGVQFKPYAYQKAAITLENLEKDVQDIYKEGGKEALEKIPGVGKSIAE' A
#
# COMPACT_ATOMS: atom_id res chain seq x y z
N MET A 1 -14.86 1.10 1.30
CA MET A 1 -13.84 0.04 1.27
C MET A 1 -12.59 0.60 1.93
N LYS A 2 -11.87 -0.20 2.72
CA LYS A 2 -10.63 0.27 3.38
C LYS A 2 -9.51 0.60 2.42
N ASN A 3 -9.63 0.14 1.18
CA ASN A 3 -8.71 0.39 0.07
C ASN A 3 -8.37 1.88 -0.09
N GLN A 4 -9.39 2.73 -0.21
CA GLN A 4 -9.20 4.16 -0.44
C GLN A 4 -8.57 4.85 0.78
N GLU A 5 -8.98 4.44 1.99
CA GLU A 5 -8.44 4.99 3.24
C GLU A 5 -6.94 4.68 3.37
N ILE A 6 -6.54 3.43 3.13
CA ILE A 6 -5.12 3.02 3.20
C ILE A 6 -4.32 3.63 2.04
N ALA A 7 -4.90 3.75 0.85
CA ALA A 7 -4.26 4.42 -0.28
C ALA A 7 -3.92 5.89 0.05
N ASN A 8 -4.86 6.63 0.64
CA ASN A 8 -4.63 8.01 1.05
C ASN A 8 -3.50 8.12 2.08
N ILE A 9 -3.47 7.22 3.08
CA ILE A 9 -2.37 7.16 4.07
C ILE A 9 -1.04 6.90 3.37
N PHE A 10 -0.99 5.99 2.39
CA PHE A 10 0.23 5.72 1.64
C PHE A 10 0.70 6.90 0.78
N TYR A 11 -0.22 7.66 0.19
CA TYR A 11 0.14 8.91 -0.49
C TYR A 11 0.74 9.93 0.49
N GLU A 12 0.13 10.12 1.66
CA GLU A 12 0.67 11.02 2.69
C GLU A 12 2.07 10.60 3.17
N ILE A 13 2.30 9.29 3.36
CA ILE A 13 3.63 8.76 3.71
C ILE A 13 4.62 9.02 2.57
N ALA A 14 4.22 8.84 1.32
CA ALA A 14 5.09 9.10 0.18
C ALA A 14 5.49 10.56 0.10
N ASP A 15 4.53 11.48 0.21
CA ASP A 15 4.76 12.92 0.20
C ASP A 15 5.70 13.33 1.34
N PHE A 16 5.48 12.79 2.54
CA PHE A 16 6.36 13.04 3.69
C PHE A 16 7.79 12.57 3.43
N LEU A 17 7.97 11.34 2.93
CA LEU A 17 9.30 10.79 2.64
C LEU A 17 10.00 11.54 1.49
N GLU A 18 9.24 12.04 0.52
CA GLU A 18 9.76 12.88 -0.56
C GLU A 18 10.25 14.22 -0.02
N MET A 19 9.50 14.86 0.90
CA MET A 19 9.93 16.07 1.60
C MET A 19 11.21 15.85 2.43
N GLU A 20 11.38 14.67 3.03
CA GLU A 20 12.61 14.29 3.75
C GLU A 20 13.78 13.93 2.81
N GLY A 21 13.58 13.94 1.49
CA GLY A 21 14.60 13.59 0.50
C GLY A 21 14.94 12.11 0.45
N VAL A 22 14.09 11.25 1.03
CA VAL A 22 14.31 9.80 1.06
C VAL A 22 14.18 9.22 -0.34
N GLN A 23 15.22 8.53 -0.78
CA GLN A 23 15.25 7.93 -2.11
C GLN A 23 14.44 6.63 -2.17
N PHE A 24 13.77 6.39 -3.30
CA PHE A 24 13.05 5.16 -3.69
C PHE A 24 11.83 4.77 -2.83
N LYS A 25 11.81 5.03 -1.51
CA LYS A 25 10.66 4.70 -0.65
C LYS A 25 9.37 5.44 -1.01
N PRO A 26 9.38 6.76 -1.31
CA PRO A 26 8.15 7.46 -1.73
C PRO A 26 7.45 6.75 -2.90
N TYR A 27 8.24 6.35 -3.90
CA TYR A 27 7.73 5.63 -5.07
C TYR A 27 7.09 4.28 -4.71
N ALA A 28 7.64 3.56 -3.73
CA ALA A 28 7.06 2.29 -3.28
C ALA A 28 5.68 2.49 -2.64
N TYR A 29 5.53 3.53 -1.80
CA TYR A 29 4.25 3.86 -1.17
C TYR A 29 3.23 4.38 -2.19
N GLN A 30 3.62 5.25 -3.13
CA GLN A 30 2.75 5.69 -4.23
C GLN A 30 2.25 4.50 -5.06
N LYS A 31 3.15 3.56 -5.40
CA LYS A 31 2.76 2.38 -6.17
C LYS A 31 1.77 1.49 -5.42
N ALA A 32 1.98 1.29 -4.11
CA ALA A 32 1.04 0.55 -3.28
C ALA A 32 -0.32 1.26 -3.17
N ALA A 33 -0.33 2.58 -3.03
CA ALA A 33 -1.56 3.39 -2.99
C ALA A 33 -2.38 3.23 -4.28
N ILE A 34 -1.74 3.40 -5.44
CA ILE A 34 -2.38 3.23 -6.76
C ILE A 34 -2.97 1.82 -6.89
N THR A 35 -2.24 0.78 -6.47
CA THR A 35 -2.78 -0.59 -6.53
C THR A 35 -4.00 -0.77 -5.63
N LEU A 36 -3.99 -0.19 -4.43
CA LEU A 36 -5.12 -0.26 -3.51
C LEU A 36 -6.37 0.42 -4.07
N GLU A 37 -6.25 1.59 -4.69
CA GLU A 37 -7.40 2.28 -5.30
C GLU A 37 -8.06 1.46 -6.41
N ASN A 38 -7.26 0.71 -7.16
CA ASN A 38 -7.71 -0.11 -8.30
C ASN A 38 -8.06 -1.56 -7.91
N LEU A 39 -7.99 -1.91 -6.63
CA LEU A 39 -8.29 -3.25 -6.15
C LEU A 39 -9.80 -3.48 -6.14
N GLU A 40 -10.28 -4.45 -6.93
CA GLU A 40 -11.69 -4.84 -6.97
C GLU A 40 -12.20 -5.41 -5.64
N LYS A 41 -11.30 -6.04 -4.88
CA LYS A 41 -11.58 -6.65 -3.58
C LYS A 41 -11.09 -5.77 -2.44
N ASP A 42 -11.85 -5.73 -1.34
CA ASP A 42 -11.41 -5.00 -0.16
C ASP A 42 -10.16 -5.67 0.45
N VAL A 43 -9.14 -4.86 0.71
CA VAL A 43 -7.86 -5.28 1.27
C VAL A 43 -8.02 -5.93 2.64
N GLN A 44 -9.04 -5.54 3.42
CA GLN A 44 -9.37 -6.20 4.67
C GLN A 44 -9.81 -7.65 4.45
N ASP A 45 -10.53 -7.93 3.37
CA ASP A 45 -10.99 -9.29 3.07
C ASP A 45 -9.85 -10.15 2.53
N ILE A 46 -8.94 -9.57 1.73
CA ILE A 46 -7.70 -10.24 1.32
C ILE A 46 -6.88 -10.64 2.55
N TYR A 47 -6.74 -9.73 3.52
CA TYR A 47 -6.04 -10.00 4.77
C TYR A 47 -6.73 -11.09 5.59
N LYS A 48 -8.07 -11.08 5.70
CA LYS A 48 -8.80 -12.14 6.43
C LYS A 48 -8.60 -13.52 5.80
N GLU A 49 -8.44 -13.60 4.49
CA GLU A 49 -8.33 -14.89 3.77
C GLU A 49 -6.95 -15.53 3.84
N GLY A 50 -5.88 -14.73 3.80
CA GLY A 50 -4.51 -15.28 3.76
C GLY A 50 -3.47 -14.46 4.52
N GLY A 51 -3.92 -13.55 5.40
CA GLY A 51 -3.06 -12.75 6.26
C GLY A 51 -2.06 -11.91 5.46
N LYS A 52 -0.89 -11.72 6.07
CA LYS A 52 0.22 -10.97 5.47
C LYS A 52 0.69 -11.56 4.13
N GLU A 53 0.75 -12.88 4.01
CA GLU A 53 1.19 -13.53 2.76
C GLU A 53 0.26 -13.22 1.59
N ALA A 54 -1.04 -13.02 1.84
CA ALA A 54 -1.97 -12.59 0.80
C ALA A 54 -1.75 -11.11 0.41
N LEU A 55 -1.43 -10.23 1.37
CA LEU A 55 -1.09 -8.85 1.08
C LEU A 55 0.18 -8.71 0.26
N GLU A 56 1.22 -9.50 0.55
CA GLU A 56 2.49 -9.51 -0.22
C GLU A 56 2.32 -9.95 -1.69
N LYS A 57 1.21 -10.60 -2.03
CA LYS A 57 0.88 -10.97 -3.41
C LYS A 57 0.24 -9.84 -4.20
N ILE A 58 -0.17 -8.76 -3.54
CA ILE A 58 -0.71 -7.56 -4.20
C ILE A 58 0.43 -6.86 -4.95
N PRO A 59 0.29 -6.59 -6.26
CA PRO A 59 1.34 -5.92 -7.03
C PRO A 59 1.74 -4.57 -6.42
N GLY A 60 3.02 -4.39 -6.12
CA GLY A 60 3.52 -3.15 -5.50
C GLY A 60 3.46 -3.12 -3.97
N VAL A 61 2.87 -4.12 -3.32
CA VAL A 61 2.91 -4.29 -1.87
C VAL A 61 4.05 -5.25 -1.52
N GLY A 62 5.16 -4.72 -1.01
CA GLY A 62 6.29 -5.51 -0.52
C GLY A 62 6.16 -5.88 0.96
N LYS A 63 7.09 -6.72 1.46
CA LYS A 63 7.12 -7.20 2.87
C LYS A 63 7.00 -6.09 3.92
N SER A 64 7.61 -4.94 3.67
CA SER A 64 7.58 -3.80 4.59
C SER A 64 6.27 -3.00 4.53
N ILE A 65 5.54 -3.07 3.41
CA ILE A 65 4.23 -2.41 3.25
C ILE A 65 3.11 -3.31 3.76
N ALA A 66 3.31 -4.63 3.70
CA ALA A 66 2.37 -5.64 4.18
C ALA A 66 2.36 -5.85 5.70
N GLU A 67 3.29 -5.23 6.44
CA GLU A 67 3.34 -5.25 7.91
C GLU A 67 2.45 -4.14 8.50
#